data_AF-A0ABD5X8G3-F1
#
_entry.id   AF-A0ABD5X8G3-F1
#
_cell.length_a   1.000
_cell.length_b   1.000
_cell.length_c   1.000
_cell.angle_alpha   90.00
_cell.angle_beta   90.00
_cell.angle_gamma   90.00
#
_symmetry.space_group_name_H-M   'P 1'
#
loop_
_entity.id
_entity.type
_entity.pdbx_description
1 polymer ?
#
loop_
_entity_poly.entity_id
_entity_poly.type
_entity_poly.pdbx_seq_one_letter_code
_entity_poly.pdbx_strand_id
1 'polypeptide(L)' 'MDIENHPFANSNIRVLLGLMSSLSIVVVAVFFIDNTITQALMIGAAAVDAVGTPYVLKRLVENATEETVGQQI' A
#
# COMPACT_ATOMS: atom_id res chain seq x y z
N MET A 1 14.70 -16.78 -4.84
CA MET A 1 14.31 -16.08 -3.60
C MET A 1 13.00 -16.72 -3.18
N ASP A 2 12.97 -17.45 -2.06
CA ASP A 2 11.76 -18.15 -1.62
C ASP A 2 10.64 -17.16 -1.31
N ILE A 3 9.49 -17.30 -1.98
CA ILE A 3 8.33 -16.40 -1.85
C ILE A 3 7.79 -16.40 -0.41
N GLU A 4 7.99 -17.50 0.33
CA GLU A 4 7.65 -17.63 1.75
C GLU A 4 8.43 -16.67 2.67
N ASN A 5 9.63 -16.25 2.26
CA ASN A 5 10.44 -15.26 2.98
C ASN A 5 10.29 -13.84 2.42
N HIS A 6 9.33 -13.61 1.51
CA HIS A 6 9.13 -12.29 0.92
C HIS A 6 8.56 -11.33 1.98
N PRO A 7 9.16 -10.15 2.23
CA PRO A 7 8.73 -9.23 3.30
C PRO A 7 7.28 -8.75 3.10
N PHE A 8 6.78 -8.74 1.86
CA PHE A 8 5.39 -8.40 1.57
C PHE A 8 4.40 -9.56 1.73
N ALA A 9 4.84 -10.78 2.03
CA ALA A 9 3.93 -11.88 2.41
C ALA A 9 3.29 -11.61 3.78
N ASN A 10 3.99 -10.90 4.67
CA ASN A 10 3.50 -10.53 6.00
C ASN A 10 2.45 -9.41 5.92
N SER A 11 1.27 -9.64 6.49
CA SER A 11 0.18 -8.66 6.56
C SER A 11 0.57 -7.38 7.30
N ASN A 12 1.36 -7.50 8.37
CA ASN A 12 1.75 -6.37 9.21
C ASN A 12 2.66 -5.40 8.46
N ILE A 13 3.59 -5.93 7.64
CA ILE A 13 4.50 -5.11 6.83
C ILE A 13 3.72 -4.34 5.76
N ARG A 14 2.78 -5.00 5.08
CA ARG A 14 1.91 -4.35 4.07
C ARG A 14 1.07 -3.23 4.69
N VAL A 15 0.48 -3.47 5.86
CA VAL A 15 -0.32 -2.47 6.57
C VAL A 15 0.55 -1.30 7.04
N LEU A 16 1.72 -1.58 7.62
CA LEU A 16 2.64 -0.54 8.06
C LEU A 16 3.09 0.34 6.89
N LEU A 17 3.34 -0.25 5.72
CA LEU A 17 3.70 0.47 4.51
C LEU A 17 2.57 1.40 4.03
N GLY A 18 1.33 0.90 3.99
CA GLY A 18 0.16 1.73 3.65
C GLY A 18 -0.06 2.87 4.65
N LEU A 19 0.13 2.61 5.94
CA LEU A 19 0.01 3.64 6.99
C LEU A 19 1.12 4.69 6.90
N MET A 20 2.36 4.30 6.64
CA MET A 20 3.48 5.27 6.50
C MET A 20 3.35 6.12 5.24
N SER A 21 2.91 5.52 4.13
CA SER A 21 2.61 6.26 2.89
C SER A 21 1.51 7.28 3.11
N SER A 22 0.34 6.82 3.60
CA SER A 22 -0.80 7.70 3.86
C SER A 22 -0.50 8.80 4.89
N LEU A 23 0.23 8.48 5.95
CA LEU A 23 0.66 9.47 6.94
C LEU A 23 1.51 10.57 6.30
N SER A 24 2.42 10.22 5.38
CA SER A 24 3.24 11.18 4.66
C SER A 24 2.38 12.13 3.82
N ILE A 25 1.36 11.60 3.13
CA ILE A 25 0.41 12.40 2.34
C ILE A 25 -0.38 13.36 3.24
N VAL A 26 -0.87 12.87 4.39
CA VAL A 26 -1.62 13.70 5.35
C VAL A 26 -0.75 14.83 5.90
N VAL A 27 0.51 14.55 6.27
CA VAL A 27 1.46 15.56 6.73
C VAL A 27 1.65 16.62 5.66
N VAL A 28 1.86 16.23 4.40
CA VAL A 28 1.99 17.19 3.30
C VAL A 28 0.71 18.02 3.13
N ALA A 29 -0.46 17.39 3.13
CA ALA A 29 -1.74 18.05 2.95
C ALA A 29 -2.06 19.05 4.09
N VAL A 30 -1.67 18.76 5.32
CA VAL A 30 -1.95 19.63 6.48
C VAL A 30 -0.99 20.81 6.55
N PHE A 31 0.30 20.58 6.29
CA PHE A 31 1.33 21.60 6.52
C PHE A 31 1.66 22.46 5.28
N PHE A 32 1.35 21.99 4.07
CA PHE A 32 1.80 22.65 2.84
C PHE A 32 0.66 23.05 1.88
N ILE A 33 -0.60 22.73 2.19
CA ILE A 33 -1.74 23.02 1.32
C ILE A 33 -2.75 23.90 2.05
N ASP A 34 -2.83 25.17 1.64
CA ASP A 34 -3.76 26.15 2.23
C ASP A 34 -5.18 26.03 1.66
N ASN A 35 -5.32 25.47 0.45
CA ASN A 35 -6.63 25.32 -0.17
C ASN A 35 -7.39 24.14 0.46
N THR A 36 -8.51 24.45 1.13
CA THR A 36 -9.34 23.46 1.83
C THR A 36 -9.84 22.32 0.94
N ILE A 37 -10.18 22.60 -0.33
CA ILE A 37 -10.66 21.57 -1.26
C ILE A 37 -9.51 20.63 -1.62
N THR A 38 -8.35 21.17 -1.97
CA THR A 38 -7.16 20.38 -2.30
C THR A 38 -6.71 19.54 -1.10
N GLN A 39 -6.71 20.13 0.10
CA GLN A 39 -6.39 19.43 1.33
C GLN A 39 -7.35 18.27 1.60
N ALA A 40 -8.66 18.49 1.48
CA ALA A 40 -9.67 17.44 1.65
C ALA A 40 -9.50 16.30 0.63
N LEU A 41 -9.20 16.63 -0.63
CA LEU A 41 -8.91 15.64 -1.67
C LEU A 41 -7.66 14.82 -1.35
N MET A 42 -6.58 15.46 -0.88
CA MET A 42 -5.34 14.75 -0.52
C MET A 42 -5.52 13.85 0.70
N ILE A 43 -6.27 14.29 1.71
CA ILE A 43 -6.62 13.46 2.87
C ILE A 43 -7.49 12.27 2.44
N GLY A 44 -8.47 12.51 1.54
CA GLY A 44 -9.27 11.44 0.94
C GLY A 44 -8.42 10.43 0.17
N ALA A 45 -7.47 10.91 -0.64
CA ALA A 45 -6.52 10.06 -1.35
C ALA A 45 -5.64 9.26 -0.38
N ALA A 46 -5.18 9.86 0.71
CA ALA A 46 -4.40 9.18 1.74
C ALA A 46 -5.20 8.05 2.41
N ALA A 47 -6.49 8.26 2.68
CA ALA A 47 -7.37 7.24 3.24
C ALA A 47 -7.54 6.05 2.27
N VAL A 48 -7.70 6.34 0.97
CA VAL A 48 -7.74 5.30 -0.07
C VAL A 48 -6.39 4.57 -0.14
N ASP A 49 -5.28 5.28 -0.08
CA ASP A 49 -3.94 4.69 -0.15
C ASP A 49 -3.63 3.77 1.04
N ALA A 50 -4.07 4.15 2.25
CA ALA A 50 -3.91 3.36 3.46
C ALA A 50 -4.52 1.95 3.36
N VAL A 51 -5.61 1.80 2.60
CA VAL A 51 -6.33 0.53 2.41
C VAL A 51 -5.97 -0.12 1.07
N GLY A 52 -5.79 0.69 0.02
CA GLY A 52 -5.49 0.26 -1.34
C GLY A 52 -4.11 -0.38 -1.44
N THR A 53 -3.08 0.24 -0.86
CA THR A 53 -1.72 -0.28 -0.85
C THR A 53 -1.64 -1.72 -0.28
N PRO A 54 -2.11 -2.01 0.96
CA PRO A 54 -2.03 -3.38 1.48
C PRO A 54 -2.85 -4.39 0.67
N TYR A 55 -3.98 -3.96 0.08
CA TYR A 55 -4.80 -4.81 -0.80
C TYR A 55 -4.08 -5.18 -2.11
N VAL A 56 -3.50 -4.18 -2.79
CA VAL A 56 -2.77 -4.39 -4.04
C VAL A 56 -1.53 -5.25 -3.80
N LEU A 57 -0.74 -4.94 -2.76
CA LEU A 57 0.43 -5.75 -2.41
C LEU A 57 0.07 -7.20 -2.10
N LYS A 58 -1.07 -7.45 -1.43
CA LYS A 58 -1.55 -8.82 -1.19
C LYS A 58 -1.82 -9.55 -2.52
N ARG A 59 -2.56 -8.92 -3.44
CA ARG A 59 -2.86 -9.50 -4.75
C ARG A 59 -1.61 -9.77 -5.60
N LEU A 60 -0.64 -8.86 -5.58
CA LEU A 60 0.60 -9.04 -6.33
C LEU A 60 1.39 -10.26 -5.81
N VAL A 61 1.42 -10.48 -4.49
CA VAL A 61 2.06 -11.65 -3.90
C VAL A 61 1.31 -12.94 -4.24
N GLU A 62 -0.02 -12.92 -4.18
CA GLU A 62 -0.86 -14.08 -4.57
C GLU A 62 -0.63 -14.46 -6.03
N ASN A 63 -0.72 -13.51 -6.96
CA ASN A 63 -0.50 -13.75 -8.39
C ASN A 63 0.92 -14.25 -8.69
N ALA A 64 1.95 -13.68 -8.05
CA ALA A 64 3.33 -14.12 -8.23
C ALA A 64 3.54 -15.56 -7.73
N THR A 65 2.79 -15.98 -6.70
CA THR A 65 2.82 -17.37 -6.21
C THR A 65 2.18 -18.32 -7.22
N GLU A 66 1.01 -17.98 -7.77
CA GLU A 66 0.32 -18.79 -8.78
C GLU A 66 1.13 -18.96 -10.07
N GLU A 67 1.76 -17.89 -10.56
CA GLU A 67 2.60 -17.93 -11.76
C GLU A 67 3.83 -18.84 -11.56
N THR A 68 4.45 -18.78 -10.38
CA THR A 68 5.60 -19.63 -10.04
C THR A 68 5.22 -21.11 -9.93
N VAL A 69 4.03 -21.41 -9.40
CA VAL A 69 3.51 -22.79 -9.30
C VAL A 69 3.10 -23.33 -10.67
N GLY A 70 2.47 -22.50 -11.52
CA GLY A 70 2.07 -22.89 -12.88
C GLY A 70 3.25 -23.14 -13.83
N GLN A 71 4.41 -22.54 -13.58
CA GLN A 71 5.62 -22.73 -14.39
C GLN A 71 6.43 -23.98 -13.98
N GLN A 72 6.07 -24.66 -12.89
CA GLN A 72 6.70 -25.91 -12.44
C GLN A 72 5.92 -27.19 -12.82
N ILE A 73 4.83 -27.08 -13.58
CA ILE A 73 4.03 -28.23 -14.08
C ILE A 73 4.24 -28.42 -15.58
#